data_AF-A0A1F9WST2-F1
#
_entry.id   AF-A0A1F9WST2-F1
#
_cell.length_a   1.000
_cell.length_b   1.000
_cell.length_c   1.000
_cell.angle_alpha   90.00
_cell.angle_beta   90.00
_cell.angle_gamma   90.00
#
_symmetry.space_group_name_H-M   'P 1'
#
loop_
_entity.id
_entity.type
_entity.pdbx_description
1 polymer ?
#
loop_
_entity_poly.entity_id
_entity_poly.type
_entity_poly.pdbx_seq_one_letter_code
_entity_poly.pdbx_strand_id
1 'polypeptide(L)' 'MEHNETELIETAKRYLKETYSEDTVKMTVKSNSVKNGKGSMNVDCTVSVGGSKSNWNKTFFFENGEVVKMNYRML' A
#
# COMPACT_ATOMS: atom_id res chain seq x y z
N MET A 1 -2.28 11.62 16.52
CA MET A 1 -3.22 11.74 15.38
C MET A 1 -3.70 10.33 15.07
N GLU A 2 -5.01 10.17 14.87
CA GLU A 2 -5.56 8.90 14.41
C GLU A 2 -5.33 8.81 12.90
N HIS A 3 -4.60 7.79 12.44
CA HIS A 3 -4.45 7.55 11.01
C HIS A 3 -5.70 6.83 10.51
N ASN A 4 -6.53 7.54 9.75
CA ASN A 4 -7.67 6.93 9.08
C ASN A 4 -7.21 6.12 7.85
N GLU A 5 -8.06 5.22 7.35
CA GLU A 5 -7.72 4.34 6.24
C GLU A 5 -7.32 5.10 4.97
N THR A 6 -7.93 6.26 4.70
CA THR A 6 -7.59 7.10 3.54
C THR A 6 -6.14 7.58 3.61
N GLU A 7 -5.67 8.04 4.77
CA GLU A 7 -4.28 8.45 4.96
C GLU A 7 -3.30 7.30 4.74
N LEU A 8 -3.63 6.11 5.26
CA LEU A 8 -2.81 4.91 5.09
C LEU A 8 -2.72 4.49 3.61
N ILE A 9 -3.82 4.60 2.87
CA ILE A 9 -3.86 4.36 1.42
C ILE A 9 -2.95 5.35 0.69
N GLU A 10 -3.01 6.64 0.99
CA GLU A 10 -2.16 7.64 0.35
C GLU A 10 -0.68 7.45 0.70
N THR A 11 -0.35 7.10 1.94
CA THR A 11 1.01 6.72 2.33
C THR A 11 1.50 5.47 1.59
N ALA A 12 0.66 4.44 1.45
CA ALA A 12 1.01 3.25 0.68
C ALA A 12 1.25 3.56 -0.81
N LYS A 13 0.41 4.40 -1.43
CA LYS A 13 0.60 4.85 -2.82
C LYS A 13 1.90 5.63 -2.99
N ARG A 14 2.20 6.55 -2.07
CA ARG A 14 3.46 7.32 -2.05
C ARG A 14 4.67 6.38 -1.97
N TYR A 15 4.63 5.41 -1.05
CA TYR A 15 5.68 4.41 -0.89
C TYR A 15 5.90 3.59 -2.18
N LEU A 16 4.84 3.15 -2.87
CA LEU A 16 4.97 2.44 -4.15
C LEU A 16 5.62 3.30 -5.23
N LYS A 17 5.24 4.58 -5.32
CA LYS A 17 5.80 5.50 -6.31
C LYS A 17 7.28 5.77 -6.04
N GLU A 18 7.64 6.10 -4.81
CA GLU A 18 9.00 6.50 -4.44
C GLU A 18 9.98 5.32 -4.43
N THR A 19 9.52 4.14 -4.01
CA THR A 19 10.40 2.97 -3.84
C THR A 19 10.48 2.10 -5.10
N TYR A 20 9.37 1.96 -5.84
CA TYR A 20 9.28 1.02 -6.97
C TYR A 20 8.98 1.69 -8.31
N SER A 21 8.84 3.02 -8.35
CA SER A 21 8.37 3.75 -9.54
C SER A 21 7.01 3.24 -10.06
N GLU A 22 6.20 2.64 -9.18
CA GLU A 22 4.90 2.09 -9.50
C GLU A 22 3.82 3.18 -9.39
N ASP A 23 3.12 3.44 -10.49
CA ASP A 23 1.91 4.26 -10.46
C ASP A 23 0.70 3.41 -10.06
N THR A 24 0.02 3.80 -8.98
CA THR A 24 -1.18 3.08 -8.52
C THR A 24 -2.37 3.44 -9.42
N VAL A 25 -2.86 2.45 -10.18
CA VAL A 25 -4.04 2.59 -11.04
C VAL A 25 -5.33 2.29 -10.26
N LYS A 26 -5.29 1.23 -9.44
CA LYS A 26 -6.40 0.82 -8.58
C LYS A 26 -5.84 0.21 -7.31
N MET A 27 -6.47 0.48 -6.18
CA MET A 27 -6.17 -0.15 -4.89
C MET A 27 -7.47 -0.42 -4.16
N THR A 28 -7.62 -1.63 -3.62
CA THR A 28 -8.78 -2.06 -2.85
C THR A 28 -8.28 -2.70 -1.56
N VAL A 29 -8.63 -2.11 -0.42
CA VAL A 29 -8.28 -2.65 0.90
C VAL A 29 -9.06 -3.93 1.15
N LYS A 30 -8.35 -4.98 1.55
CA LYS A 30 -8.89 -6.31 1.88
C LYS A 30 -8.99 -6.50 3.38
N SER A 31 -7.99 -6.03 4.09
CA SER A 31 -7.98 -5.99 5.55
C SER A 31 -7.08 -4.87 6.05
N ASN A 32 -7.47 -4.27 7.16
CA ASN A 32 -6.72 -3.20 7.82
C ASN A 32 -6.70 -3.48 9.33
N SER A 33 -5.49 -3.68 9.85
CA SER A 33 -5.24 -3.92 11.28
C SER A 33 -4.45 -2.77 11.93
N VAL A 34 -4.20 -1.68 11.18
CA VAL A 34 -3.42 -0.56 11.67
C VAL A 34 -4.19 0.18 12.74
N LYS A 35 -3.59 0.31 13.92
CA LYS A 35 -4.11 1.08 15.05
C LYS A 35 -3.02 2.01 15.54
N ASN A 36 -3.35 3.28 15.74
CA ASN A 36 -2.39 4.30 16.17
C ASN A 36 -1.10 4.31 15.31
N GLY A 37 -1.24 4.14 13.99
CA GLY A 37 -0.13 4.13 13.04
C GLY A 37 0.74 2.88 13.05
N LYS A 38 0.37 1.82 13.78
CA LYS A 38 1.09 0.55 13.80
C LYS A 38 0.20 -0.62 13.42
N GLY A 39 0.69 -1.50 12.55
CA GLY A 39 -0.03 -2.71 12.12
C GLY A 39 0.22 -3.02 10.65
N SER A 40 -0.75 -3.67 10.00
CA SER A 40 -0.65 -3.97 8.57
C SER A 40 -1.95 -3.72 7.82
N MET A 41 -1.80 -3.41 6.53
CA MET A 41 -2.90 -3.24 5.57
C MET A 41 -2.64 -4.13 4.35
N ASN A 42 -3.55 -5.05 4.07
CA ASN A 42 -3.53 -5.88 2.86
C ASN A 42 -4.43 -5.28 1.79
N VAL A 43 -3.93 -5.22 0.56
CA VAL A 43 -4.65 -4.67 -0.59
C VAL A 43 -4.52 -5.57 -1.81
N ASP A 44 -5.56 -5.58 -2.63
CA ASP A 44 -5.46 -5.95 -4.03
C ASP A 44 -5.26 -4.67 -4.85
N CYS A 45 -4.27 -4.62 -5.71
CA CYS A 45 -3.95 -3.42 -6.49
C CYS A 45 -3.53 -3.72 -7.92
N THR A 46 -3.78 -2.75 -8.80
CA THR A 46 -3.21 -2.69 -10.15
C THR A 46 -2.22 -1.53 -10.18
N VAL A 47 -0.99 -1.83 -10.58
CA VAL A 47 0.09 -0.83 -10.71
C VAL A 47 0.58 -0.77 -12.14
N SER A 48 1.15 0.38 -12.53
CA SER A 48 1.76 0.61 -13.84
C SER A 48 3.23 0.98 -13.67
N VAL A 49 4.12 0.31 -14.43
CA VAL A 49 5.54 0.67 -14.53
C VAL A 49 5.88 0.77 -16.02
N GLY A 50 6.37 1.93 -16.46
CA GLY A 50 6.68 2.16 -17.88
C GLY A 50 5.50 1.92 -18.83
N GLY A 51 4.26 2.16 -18.36
CA GLY A 51 3.03 1.91 -19.11
C GLY A 51 2.51 0.47 -19.09
N SER A 52 3.28 -0.48 -18.53
CA SER A 52 2.86 -1.88 -18.38
C SER A 52 2.11 -2.08 -17.07
N LYS A 53 0.88 -2.58 -17.14
CA LYS A 53 0.01 -2.80 -15.97
C LYS A 53 0.10 -4.24 -15.45
N SER A 54 0.07 -4.39 -14.13
CA SER A 54 0.06 -5.71 -13.46
C SER A 54 -0.76 -5.70 -12.18
N ASN A 55 -1.29 -6.86 -11.79
CA ASN A 55 -2.13 -7.03 -10.61
C ASN A 55 -1.36 -7.74 -9.49
N TRP A 56 -1.54 -7.25 -8.26
CA TRP A 56 -0.80 -7.72 -7.10
C TRP A 56 -1.67 -7.74 -5.86
N ASN A 57 -1.40 -8.72 -4.99
CA ASN A 57 -1.76 -8.64 -3.59
C ASN A 57 -0.54 -8.15 -2.80
N LYS A 58 -0.69 -7.05 -2.07
CA LYS A 58 0.41 -6.43 -1.31
C LYS A 58 -0.02 -6.22 0.14
N THR A 59 0.89 -6.49 1.08
CA THR A 59 0.71 -6.21 2.50
C THR A 59 1.73 -5.17 2.93
N PHE A 60 1.26 -4.00 3.33
CA PHE A 60 2.06 -2.92 3.89
C PHE A 60 2.09 -3.03 5.41
N PHE A 61 3.27 -2.90 6.00
CA PHE A 61 3.47 -2.86 7.44
C PHE A 61 3.82 -1.43 7.85
N PHE A 62 3.07 -0.91 8.83
CA PHE A 62 3.16 0.46 9.28
C PHE A 62 3.79 0.55 10.67
N GLU A 63 4.65 1.55 10.86
CA GLU A 63 5.05 2.07 12.17
C GLU A 63 5.02 3.60 12.14
N ASN A 64 4.42 4.21 13.18
CA ASN A 64 4.21 5.67 13.26
C ASN A 64 3.52 6.26 12.02
N GLY A 65 2.63 5.50 11.37
CA GLY A 65 1.90 5.94 10.18
C GLY A 65 2.66 5.80 8.86
N GLU A 66 3.93 5.37 8.90
CA GLU A 66 4.80 5.20 7.73
C GLU A 66 5.01 3.73 7.39
N VAL A 67 5.20 3.43 6.10
CA VAL A 67 5.49 2.07 5.65
C VAL A 67 6.94 1.72 5.95
N VAL A 68 7.16 0.71 6.78
CA VAL A 68 8.50 0.20 7.11
C VAL A 68 8.86 -1.07 6.34
N LYS A 69 7.85 -1.77 5.81
CA LYS A 69 8.01 -3.02 5.08
C LYS A 69 6.82 -3.28 4.17
N MET A 70 7.06 -3.99 3.07
CA MET A 70 6.02 -4.49 2.18
C MET A 70 6.32 -5.93 1.76
N ASN A 71 5.30 -6.79 1.82
CA ASN A 71 5.31 -8.10 1.15
C ASN A 71 4.37 -8.04 -0.06
N TYR A 72 4.66 -8.81 -1.11
CA TYR A 72 3.86 -8.82 -2.32
C TYR A 72 3.84 -10.19 -2.99
N ARG A 73 2.73 -10.49 -3.67
CA ARG A 73 2.56 -11.67 -4.53
C ARG A 73 1.75 -11.29 -5.77
N MET A 74 2.15 -11.80 -6.92
CA MET A 74 1.40 -11.62 -8.18
C MET A 74 0.08 -12.40 -8.12
N LEU A 75 -0.98 -11.80 -8.65
CA LEU A 75 -2.33 -12.40 -8.76
C LEU A 75 -2.56 -13.03 -10.12
#